data_AF-A0A6A4CVW4-F1
#
_entry.id   AF-A0A6A4CVW4-F1
#
_cell.length_a   1.000
_cell.length_b   1.000
_cell.length_c   1.000
_cell.angle_alpha   90.00
_cell.angle_beta   90.00
_cell.angle_gamma   90.00
#
_symmetry.space_group_name_H-M   'P 1'
#
loop_
_entity.id
_entity.type
_entity.pdbx_description
1 polymer ?
#
loop_
_entity_poly.entity_id
_entity_poly.type
_entity_poly.pdbx_seq_one_letter_code
_entity_poly.pdbx_strand_id
1 'polypeptide(L)'
;MYVPQEGVVYTDDVTRLCVSHIEGDAGEKEKEKKVVAEDGNAPEFFDPLLHPPTAEDTSDWSTALLILIPLRLGLDQVNERYVPALEKTFAFPQSDQLHLLDPPDVHPAPELNLAFPTATHLRTVHSSRPLVMNVTGIDPSLALGFLCETRADYEDFERRVRILHDEVKADGGMCPFSVAAHRPDYAASGGDLLMADCLSSDDMNEDEIASAAGGVSGAGEDDEDDYVLL
;
A
#
# COMPACT_ATOMS: atom_id res chain seq x y z
N MET A 1 -2.72 2.46 -13.63
CA MET A 1 -3.05 1.37 -12.68
C MET A 1 -1.96 1.33 -11.63
N TYR A 2 -2.32 1.30 -10.34
CA TYR A 2 -1.41 1.28 -9.20
C TYR A 2 -1.72 0.05 -8.34
N VAL A 3 -0.68 -0.72 -8.01
CA VAL A 3 -0.77 -1.90 -7.14
C VAL A 3 0.14 -1.64 -5.94
N PRO A 4 -0.41 -1.27 -4.76
CA PRO A 4 0.40 -1.04 -3.59
C PRO A 4 1.11 -2.31 -3.13
N GLN A 5 2.33 -2.13 -2.65
CA GLN A 5 3.03 -3.18 -1.91
C GLN A 5 2.50 -3.19 -0.48
N GLU A 6 2.30 -4.38 0.08
CA GLU A 6 1.91 -4.57 1.50
C GLU A 6 0.59 -3.92 1.93
N GLY A 7 -0.28 -3.59 0.98
CA GLY A 7 -1.56 -2.95 1.29
C GLY A 7 -1.46 -1.48 1.70
N VAL A 8 -0.33 -0.80 1.44
CA VAL A 8 -0.18 0.64 1.72
C VAL A 8 -0.19 1.43 0.42
N VAL A 9 -1.18 2.32 0.28
CA VAL A 9 -1.27 3.25 -0.85
C VAL A 9 -0.44 4.49 -0.52
N TYR A 10 0.58 4.77 -1.34
CA TYR A 10 1.46 5.92 -1.15
C TYR A 10 1.02 7.09 -2.04
N THR A 11 0.68 8.21 -1.41
CA THR A 11 0.18 9.41 -2.10
C THR A 11 1.19 9.96 -3.11
N ASP A 12 2.48 9.95 -2.78
CA ASP A 12 3.53 10.41 -3.69
C ASP A 12 3.62 9.54 -4.95
N ASP A 13 3.53 8.21 -4.79
CA ASP A 13 3.56 7.26 -5.91
C ASP A 13 2.35 7.46 -6.83
N VAL A 14 1.17 7.62 -6.23
CA VAL A 14 -0.07 7.90 -6.97
C VAL A 14 0.01 9.22 -7.72
N THR A 15 0.50 10.27 -7.07
CA THR A 15 0.62 11.60 -7.67
C THR A 15 1.57 11.57 -8.85
N ARG A 16 2.75 10.95 -8.70
CA ARG A 16 3.72 10.76 -9.79
C ARG A 16 3.16 9.93 -10.96
N LEU A 17 2.28 8.99 -10.67
CA LEU A 17 1.66 8.15 -11.70
C LEU A 17 0.60 8.92 -12.51
N CYS A 18 -0.15 9.83 -11.88
CA CYS A 18 -1.31 10.50 -12.49
C CYS A 18 -1.00 11.89 -13.05
N VAL A 19 0.08 12.51 -12.57
CA VAL A 19 0.64 13.75 -13.11
C VAL A 19 1.64 13.40 -14.22
N SER A 20 1.26 13.63 -15.47
CA SER A 20 2.15 13.43 -16.62
C SER A 20 3.19 14.56 -16.73
N HIS A 21 4.38 14.22 -17.22
CA HIS A 21 5.40 15.16 -17.74
C HIS A 21 5.53 15.00 -19.27
N ILE A 22 4.42 14.76 -19.99
CA ILE A 22 4.48 14.50 -21.44
C ILE A 22 3.95 15.72 -22.21
N GLU A 23 4.76 16.77 -22.31
CA GLU A 23 4.82 17.78 -23.41
C GLU A 23 6.21 18.48 -23.34
N GLY A 24 7.10 18.56 -24.34
CA GLY A 24 7.20 18.02 -25.70
C GLY A 24 8.58 18.36 -26.32
N ASP A 25 9.32 17.35 -26.80
CA ASP A 25 10.44 17.54 -27.73
C ASP A 25 9.89 17.53 -29.16
N ALA A 26 9.69 18.72 -29.75
CA ALA A 26 9.66 18.94 -31.19
C ALA A 26 9.52 20.44 -31.49
N GLY A 27 10.61 21.08 -31.93
CA GLY A 27 10.51 22.30 -32.73
C GLY A 27 11.62 23.32 -32.54
N GLU A 28 12.82 23.04 -33.06
CA GLU A 28 13.78 24.09 -33.40
C GLU A 28 13.15 25.07 -34.41
N LYS A 29 13.07 26.36 -34.04
CA LYS A 29 13.30 27.48 -34.97
C LYS A 29 13.99 28.63 -34.25
N GLU A 30 15.28 28.78 -34.57
CA GLU A 30 16.08 29.97 -34.32
C GLU A 30 15.41 31.25 -34.87
N LYS A 31 15.30 32.28 -34.04
CA LYS A 31 15.46 33.69 -34.45
C LYS A 31 16.04 34.50 -33.29
N GLU A 32 17.31 34.88 -33.42
CA GLU A 32 17.94 35.93 -32.61
C GLU A 32 17.20 37.27 -32.77
N LYS A 33 17.01 38.00 -31.66
CA LYS A 33 16.85 39.46 -31.73
C LYS A 33 17.61 40.16 -30.60
N LYS A 34 18.38 41.14 -31.03
CA LYS A 34 19.23 42.08 -30.30
C LYS A 34 18.45 42.96 -29.31
N VAL A 35 19.11 43.17 -28.16
CA VAL A 35 18.77 43.94 -26.95
C VAL A 35 18.07 45.29 -27.17
N VAL A 36 16.99 45.53 -26.40
CA VAL A 36 16.57 46.83 -25.86
C VAL A 36 16.09 46.61 -24.43
N ALA A 37 16.54 47.46 -23.51
CA ALA A 37 16.16 47.47 -22.10
C ALA A 37 14.70 47.94 -21.92
N GLU A 38 13.87 47.08 -21.31
CA GLU A 38 12.86 47.30 -20.26
C GLU A 38 12.04 45.99 -20.12
N ASP A 39 11.84 45.53 -18.88
CA ASP A 39 11.01 44.40 -18.43
C ASP A 39 11.08 43.05 -19.18
N GLY A 40 11.70 42.03 -18.56
CA GLY A 40 11.62 40.63 -19.03
C GLY A 40 12.84 39.79 -18.67
N ASN A 41 12.65 38.85 -17.72
CA ASN A 41 13.68 37.97 -17.17
C ASN A 41 14.14 36.92 -18.21
N ALA A 42 15.44 36.59 -18.22
CA ALA A 42 16.07 35.62 -19.11
C ALA A 42 15.50 34.19 -18.93
N PRO A 43 15.61 33.26 -19.91
CA PRO A 43 15.28 31.86 -19.66
C PRO A 43 16.36 31.29 -18.74
N GLU A 44 16.01 31.12 -17.47
CA GLU A 44 16.89 30.53 -16.48
C GLU A 44 17.26 29.12 -16.92
N PHE A 45 18.56 28.83 -16.89
CA PHE A 45 19.06 27.47 -16.90
C PHE A 45 18.40 26.75 -15.71
N PHE A 46 17.47 25.84 -16.01
CA PHE A 46 16.76 25.09 -14.98
C PHE A 46 17.74 24.07 -14.38
N ASP A 47 18.41 24.47 -13.29
CA ASP A 47 19.23 23.59 -12.48
C ASP A 47 18.34 22.92 -11.42
N PRO A 48 18.07 21.60 -11.53
CA PRO A 48 17.21 20.88 -10.59
C PRO A 48 17.72 20.86 -9.14
N LEU A 49 18.99 21.22 -8.92
CA LEU A 49 19.58 21.33 -7.59
C LEU A 49 19.41 22.71 -6.97
N LEU A 50 19.22 23.75 -7.79
CA LEU A 50 19.03 25.13 -7.33
C LEU A 50 17.55 25.53 -7.27
N HIS A 51 16.70 24.82 -8.02
CA HIS A 51 15.24 24.92 -7.99
C HIS A 51 14.64 23.53 -7.74
N PRO A 52 14.71 23.02 -6.50
CA PRO A 52 13.98 21.80 -6.16
C PRO A 52 12.50 22.04 -6.46
N PRO A 53 11.77 21.06 -7.06
CA PRO A 53 10.34 21.21 -7.26
C PRO A 53 9.70 21.52 -5.92
N THR A 54 9.19 22.75 -5.77
CA THR A 54 8.31 23.06 -4.65
C THR A 54 7.11 22.16 -4.79
N ALA A 55 6.72 21.48 -3.72
CA ALA A 55 5.68 20.44 -3.67
C ALA A 55 4.25 20.88 -4.06
N GLU A 56 4.12 22.01 -4.75
CA GLU A 56 2.88 22.58 -5.27
C GLU A 56 2.89 22.62 -6.80
N ASP A 57 3.40 21.58 -7.45
CA ASP A 57 3.05 21.32 -8.84
C ASP A 57 1.56 20.94 -8.86
N THR A 58 0.71 21.96 -8.98
CA THR A 58 -0.72 21.86 -9.31
C THR A 58 -0.88 21.41 -10.76
N SER A 59 -0.19 20.36 -11.15
CA SER A 59 -0.34 19.78 -12.48
C SER A 59 -1.68 19.08 -12.57
N ASP A 60 -2.31 19.19 -13.73
CA ASP A 60 -3.61 18.60 -13.97
C ASP A 60 -3.51 17.07 -13.96
N TRP A 61 -4.43 16.44 -13.20
CA TRP A 61 -4.58 14.99 -13.16
C TRP A 61 -4.96 14.48 -14.54
N SER A 62 -3.98 13.89 -15.22
CA SER A 62 -4.05 13.63 -16.66
C SER A 62 -4.59 12.24 -17.01
N THR A 63 -4.71 11.33 -16.04
CA THR A 63 -5.06 9.93 -16.30
C THR A 63 -5.86 9.34 -15.14
N ALA A 64 -6.96 8.64 -15.45
CA ALA A 64 -7.74 7.91 -14.46
C ALA A 64 -6.91 6.82 -13.77
N LEU A 65 -7.09 6.70 -12.45
CA LEU A 65 -6.35 5.79 -11.60
C LEU A 65 -7.21 4.60 -11.21
N LEU A 66 -6.77 3.41 -11.60
CA LEU A 66 -7.22 2.15 -11.01
C LEU A 66 -6.24 1.72 -9.92
N ILE A 67 -6.69 1.69 -8.66
CA ILE A 67 -5.96 1.14 -7.52
C ILE A 67 -6.41 -0.31 -7.32
N LEU A 68 -5.47 -1.26 -7.29
CA LEU A 68 -5.76 -2.67 -7.03
C LEU A 68 -4.93 -3.16 -5.84
N ILE A 69 -5.57 -3.36 -4.70
CA ILE A 69 -4.92 -3.74 -3.43
C ILE A 69 -5.03 -5.25 -3.23
N PRO A 70 -3.98 -6.05 -3.51
CA PRO A 70 -3.96 -7.47 -3.19
C PRO A 70 -3.87 -7.66 -1.67
N LEU A 71 -4.71 -8.54 -1.12
CA LEU A 71 -4.86 -8.77 0.31
C LEU A 71 -4.92 -10.25 0.64
N ARG A 72 -4.36 -10.60 1.81
CA ARG A 72 -4.54 -11.89 2.46
C ARG A 72 -5.15 -11.66 3.85
N LEU A 73 -6.42 -11.98 4.01
CA LEU A 73 -7.23 -11.65 5.20
C LEU A 73 -7.30 -12.76 6.24
N GLY A 74 -6.60 -13.87 6.00
CA GLY A 74 -6.53 -15.01 6.90
C GLY A 74 -5.81 -16.20 6.26
N LEU A 75 -5.72 -17.32 6.98
CA LEU A 75 -5.09 -18.55 6.46
C LEU A 75 -6.11 -19.34 5.66
N ASP A 76 -7.11 -19.94 6.32
CA ASP A 76 -8.14 -20.74 5.66
C ASP A 76 -9.44 -19.97 5.44
N GLN A 77 -9.74 -19.03 6.34
CA GLN A 77 -10.95 -18.21 6.34
C GLN A 77 -10.59 -16.75 6.63
N VAL A 78 -11.43 -15.83 6.17
CA VAL A 78 -11.31 -14.41 6.49
C VAL A 78 -11.40 -14.20 8.01
N ASN A 79 -10.46 -13.44 8.58
CA ASN A 79 -10.51 -13.05 9.99
C ASN A 79 -11.66 -12.06 10.22
N GLU A 80 -12.55 -12.37 11.15
CA GLU A 80 -13.76 -11.60 11.46
C GLU A 80 -13.47 -10.13 11.80
N ARG A 81 -12.26 -9.83 12.33
CA ARG A 81 -11.86 -8.44 12.61
C ARG A 81 -11.76 -7.56 11.37
N TYR A 82 -11.62 -8.12 10.17
CA TYR A 82 -11.61 -7.37 8.91
C TYR A 82 -13.01 -7.20 8.30
N VAL A 83 -14.02 -7.94 8.76
CA VAL A 83 -15.36 -7.92 8.18
C VAL A 83 -16.00 -6.53 8.21
N PRO A 84 -15.97 -5.79 9.33
CA PRO A 84 -16.53 -4.43 9.36
C PRO A 84 -15.83 -3.48 8.39
N ALA A 85 -14.52 -3.65 8.21
CA ALA A 85 -13.74 -2.83 7.28
C ALA A 85 -14.12 -3.13 5.82
N LEU A 86 -14.25 -4.42 5.47
CA LEU A 86 -14.67 -4.85 4.13
C LEU A 86 -16.05 -4.31 3.76
N GLU A 87 -17.04 -4.49 4.63
CA GLU A 87 -18.42 -4.04 4.38
C GLU A 87 -18.49 -2.53 4.12
N LYS A 88 -17.80 -1.73 4.94
CA LYS A 88 -17.75 -0.27 4.77
C LYS A 88 -16.97 0.14 3.53
N THR A 89 -15.94 -0.62 3.16
CA THR A 89 -15.13 -0.34 1.96
C THR A 89 -15.96 -0.46 0.69
N PHE A 90 -16.86 -1.44 0.58
CA PHE A 90 -17.77 -1.60 -0.57
C PHE A 90 -18.86 -0.52 -0.67
N ALA A 91 -18.99 0.35 0.33
CA ALA A 91 -19.88 1.51 0.28
C ALA A 91 -19.18 2.76 -0.29
N PHE A 92 -17.90 2.67 -0.67
CA PHE A 92 -17.18 3.80 -1.24
C PHE A 92 -17.68 4.07 -2.67
N PRO A 93 -17.86 5.33 -3.10
CA PRO A 93 -18.22 5.65 -4.48
C PRO A 93 -17.23 5.09 -5.51
N GLN A 94 -15.97 4.93 -5.12
CA GLN A 94 -14.88 4.40 -5.93
C GLN A 94 -14.91 2.88 -6.07
N SER A 95 -15.70 2.18 -5.23
CA SER A 95 -15.93 0.74 -5.30
C SER A 95 -17.36 0.51 -5.77
N ASP A 96 -17.55 0.07 -7.01
CA ASP A 96 -18.86 -0.44 -7.41
C ASP A 96 -19.18 -1.69 -6.56
N GLN A 97 -20.39 -1.73 -6.01
CA GLN A 97 -20.93 -2.70 -5.04
C GLN A 97 -20.37 -4.14 -5.11
N LEU A 98 -20.35 -4.84 -3.97
CA LEU A 98 -20.00 -6.27 -3.93
C LEU A 98 -21.03 -7.14 -4.68
N HIS A 99 -20.76 -7.41 -5.95
CA HIS A 99 -21.45 -8.41 -6.75
C HIS A 99 -20.46 -9.51 -7.07
N LEU A 100 -20.72 -10.74 -6.61
CA LEU A 100 -19.88 -11.88 -6.99
C LEU A 100 -20.16 -12.18 -8.47
N LEU A 101 -19.14 -11.99 -9.31
CA LEU A 101 -19.15 -12.45 -10.70
C LEU A 101 -18.38 -13.77 -10.74
N ASP A 102 -19.12 -14.87 -10.71
CA ASP A 102 -18.59 -16.16 -11.12
C ASP A 102 -18.61 -16.19 -12.67
N PRO A 103 -17.56 -16.66 -13.35
CA PRO A 103 -17.66 -17.08 -14.75
C PRO A 103 -18.02 -18.58 -14.82
N PRO A 104 -19.29 -19.00 -14.57
CA PRO A 104 -19.63 -20.42 -14.53
C PRO A 104 -19.73 -21.06 -15.92
N ASP A 105 -19.82 -20.24 -16.98
CA ASP A 105 -20.20 -20.70 -18.31
C ASP A 105 -19.12 -20.40 -19.37
N VAL A 106 -18.75 -21.44 -20.13
CA VAL A 106 -17.89 -21.31 -21.31
C VAL A 106 -18.72 -20.78 -22.47
N HIS A 107 -18.44 -19.54 -22.90
CA HIS A 107 -19.04 -18.95 -24.09
C HIS A 107 -18.11 -19.10 -25.32
N PRO A 108 -18.66 -19.28 -26.53
CA PRO A 108 -17.87 -19.23 -27.76
C PRO A 108 -17.14 -17.90 -27.92
N ALA A 109 -15.91 -17.93 -28.44
CA ALA A 109 -15.17 -16.70 -28.74
C ALA A 109 -15.94 -15.84 -29.76
N PRO A 110 -16.09 -14.52 -29.52
CA PRO A 110 -16.81 -13.65 -30.44
C PRO A 110 -16.04 -13.46 -31.74
N GLU A 111 -16.75 -13.43 -32.87
CA GLU A 111 -16.19 -13.03 -34.16
C GLU A 111 -16.10 -11.51 -34.24
N LEU A 112 -14.88 -10.99 -34.35
CA LEU A 112 -14.61 -9.54 -34.44
C LEU A 112 -14.79 -9.05 -35.88
N ASN A 113 -16.03 -8.97 -36.34
CA ASN A 113 -16.41 -8.41 -37.64
C ASN A 113 -17.15 -7.07 -37.48
N LEU A 114 -17.57 -6.45 -38.60
CA LEU A 114 -18.27 -5.16 -38.60
C LEU A 114 -19.61 -5.16 -37.82
N ALA A 115 -20.18 -6.32 -37.51
CA ALA A 115 -21.41 -6.46 -36.73
C ALA A 115 -21.16 -6.58 -35.21
N PHE A 116 -19.90 -6.59 -34.77
CA PHE A 116 -19.54 -6.64 -33.36
C PHE A 116 -19.72 -5.26 -32.68
N PRO A 117 -20.26 -5.19 -31.44
CA PRO A 117 -20.82 -6.28 -30.64
C PRO A 117 -22.26 -6.63 -31.03
N THR A 118 -22.56 -7.91 -31.25
CA THR A 118 -23.92 -8.40 -31.50
C THR A 118 -24.73 -8.42 -30.20
N ALA A 119 -26.07 -8.27 -30.28
CA ALA A 119 -26.95 -8.39 -29.12
C ALA A 119 -26.82 -9.74 -28.37
N THR A 120 -26.46 -10.82 -29.06
CA THR A 120 -26.14 -12.12 -28.46
C THR A 120 -24.85 -12.08 -27.63
N HIS A 121 -23.81 -11.40 -28.12
CA HIS A 121 -22.56 -11.20 -27.39
C HIS A 121 -22.75 -10.32 -26.15
N LEU A 122 -23.56 -9.26 -26.25
CA LEU A 122 -23.86 -8.43 -25.07
C LEU A 122 -24.53 -9.24 -23.96
N ARG A 123 -25.35 -10.25 -24.28
CA ARG A 123 -25.96 -11.13 -23.27
C ARG A 123 -24.97 -12.08 -22.59
N THR A 124 -23.82 -12.37 -23.20
CA THR A 124 -22.80 -13.25 -22.58
C THR A 124 -21.86 -12.49 -21.64
N VAL A 125 -21.76 -11.16 -21.77
CA VAL A 125 -20.86 -10.33 -20.94
C VAL A 125 -21.57 -9.59 -19.81
N HIS A 126 -22.89 -9.78 -19.67
CA HIS A 126 -23.69 -9.22 -18.57
C HIS A 126 -24.36 -10.35 -17.81
N SER A 127 -24.10 -10.45 -16.50
CA SER A 127 -24.88 -11.35 -15.65
C SER A 127 -26.23 -10.72 -15.32
N SER A 128 -27.31 -11.51 -15.44
CA SER A 128 -28.66 -11.12 -15.02
C SER A 128 -29.00 -11.58 -13.60
N ARG A 129 -28.08 -12.29 -12.94
CA ARG A 129 -28.28 -12.91 -11.63
C ARG A 129 -27.12 -12.55 -10.71
N PRO A 130 -27.33 -11.67 -9.70
CA PRO A 130 -26.31 -11.43 -8.71
C PRO A 130 -26.11 -12.70 -7.88
N LEU A 131 -24.86 -13.09 -7.68
CA LEU A 131 -24.49 -14.16 -6.76
C LEU A 131 -24.22 -13.55 -5.40
N VAL A 132 -24.76 -14.19 -4.36
CA VAL A 132 -24.63 -13.76 -2.97
C VAL A 132 -24.01 -14.90 -2.19
N MET A 133 -23.01 -14.58 -1.38
CA MET A 133 -22.36 -15.51 -0.46
C MET A 133 -22.14 -14.83 0.89
N ASN A 134 -22.01 -15.63 1.95
CA ASN A 134 -21.65 -15.11 3.26
C ASN A 134 -20.19 -14.64 3.26
N VAL A 135 -19.86 -13.62 4.05
CA VAL A 135 -18.49 -13.10 4.20
C VAL A 135 -17.53 -14.19 4.67
N THR A 136 -18.00 -15.14 5.49
CA THR A 136 -17.21 -16.30 5.93
C THR A 136 -16.86 -17.28 4.81
N GLY A 137 -17.61 -17.27 3.70
CA GLY A 137 -17.33 -18.09 2.54
C GLY A 137 -16.33 -17.47 1.58
N ILE A 138 -15.95 -16.19 1.77
CA ILE A 138 -15.03 -15.49 0.90
C ILE A 138 -13.64 -16.10 1.07
N ASP A 139 -12.94 -16.33 -0.06
CA ASP A 139 -11.54 -16.74 0.00
C ASP A 139 -10.70 -15.64 0.65
N PRO A 140 -9.85 -15.95 1.64
CA PRO A 140 -9.04 -14.94 2.31
C PRO A 140 -8.04 -14.24 1.38
N SER A 141 -7.74 -14.78 0.20
CA SER A 141 -6.96 -14.13 -0.86
C SER A 141 -7.89 -13.38 -1.83
N LEU A 142 -7.91 -12.06 -1.73
CA LEU A 142 -8.71 -11.21 -2.62
C LEU A 142 -7.95 -9.96 -3.02
N ALA A 143 -8.46 -9.23 -4.01
CA ALA A 143 -7.97 -7.90 -4.33
C ALA A 143 -9.11 -6.89 -4.30
N LEU A 144 -8.90 -5.75 -3.65
CA LEU A 144 -9.86 -4.63 -3.64
C LEU A 144 -9.49 -3.65 -4.76
N GLY A 145 -10.49 -3.26 -5.55
CA GLY A 145 -10.33 -2.32 -6.66
C GLY A 145 -11.02 -0.99 -6.36
N PHE A 146 -10.33 0.12 -6.64
CA PHE A 146 -10.91 1.46 -6.58
C PHE A 146 -10.59 2.23 -7.86
N LEU A 147 -11.60 2.85 -8.46
CA LEU A 147 -11.43 3.72 -9.62
C LEU A 147 -11.55 5.18 -9.19
N CYS A 148 -10.52 5.97 -9.44
CA CYS A 148 -10.50 7.42 -9.22
C CYS A 148 -10.25 8.09 -10.58
N GLU A 149 -11.28 8.72 -11.15
CA GLU A 149 -11.14 9.37 -12.46
C GLU A 149 -10.38 10.70 -12.34
N THR A 150 -10.63 11.41 -11.24
CA THR A 150 -10.05 12.72 -10.96
C THR A 150 -9.22 12.70 -9.68
N ARG A 151 -8.38 13.74 -9.52
CA ARG A 151 -7.68 14.01 -8.25
C ARG A 151 -8.64 14.13 -7.07
N ALA A 152 -9.78 14.76 -7.27
CA ALA A 152 -10.79 14.93 -6.23
C ALA A 152 -11.37 13.57 -5.76
N ASP A 153 -11.53 12.61 -6.68
CA ASP A 153 -11.97 11.25 -6.32
C ASP A 153 -10.94 10.51 -5.48
N TYR A 154 -9.65 10.71 -5.78
CA TYR A 154 -8.57 10.15 -4.99
C TYR A 154 -8.47 10.79 -3.60
N GLU A 155 -8.60 12.11 -3.50
CA GLU A 155 -8.63 12.83 -2.22
C GLU A 155 -9.85 12.42 -1.35
N ASP A 156 -11.00 12.17 -1.97
CA ASP A 156 -12.18 11.59 -1.31
C ASP A 156 -11.91 10.16 -0.82
N PHE A 157 -11.27 9.33 -1.66
CA PHE A 157 -10.85 7.98 -1.28
C PHE A 157 -9.95 8.01 -0.05
N GLU A 158 -8.90 8.83 -0.03
CA GLU A 158 -8.00 8.93 1.12
C GLU A 158 -8.73 9.35 2.40
N ARG A 159 -9.62 10.34 2.30
CA ARG A 159 -10.42 10.80 3.43
C ARG A 159 -11.30 9.67 3.97
N ARG A 160 -11.96 8.90 3.11
CA ARG A 160 -12.80 7.76 3.53
C ARG A 160 -12.00 6.66 4.17
N VAL A 161 -10.80 6.36 3.67
CA VAL A 161 -9.91 5.36 4.29
C VAL A 161 -9.48 5.79 5.69
N ARG A 162 -9.19 7.08 5.90
CA ARG A 162 -8.87 7.61 7.24
C ARG A 162 -10.05 7.45 8.20
N ILE A 163 -11.25 7.84 7.79
CA ILE A 163 -12.48 7.68 8.58
C ILE A 163 -12.73 6.21 8.90
N LEU A 164 -12.62 5.34 7.89
CA LEU A 164 -12.78 3.90 8.04
C LEU A 164 -11.84 3.35 9.13
N HIS A 165 -10.58 3.75 9.08
CA HIS A 165 -9.56 3.31 10.03
C HIS A 165 -9.90 3.72 11.46
N ASP A 166 -10.32 4.95 11.67
CA ASP A 166 -10.69 5.45 12.99
C ASP A 166 -11.94 4.74 13.55
N GLU A 167 -12.98 4.56 12.73
CA GLU A 167 -14.19 3.86 13.14
C GLU A 167 -13.94 2.38 13.47
N VAL A 168 -13.25 1.66 12.57
CA VAL A 168 -12.96 0.23 12.76
C VAL A 168 -12.07 0.02 13.97
N LYS A 169 -11.10 0.91 14.21
CA LYS A 169 -10.23 0.86 15.39
C LYS A 169 -11.01 1.10 16.68
N ALA A 170 -11.98 2.01 16.68
CA ALA A 170 -12.83 2.27 17.85
C ALA A 170 -13.67 1.04 18.23
N ASP A 171 -14.11 0.27 17.23
CA ASP A 171 -14.88 -0.96 17.41
C ASP A 171 -14.02 -2.21 17.69
N GLY A 172 -12.69 -2.07 17.77
CA GLY A 172 -11.74 -3.17 18.00
C GLY A 172 -11.48 -4.08 16.79
N GLY A 173 -11.92 -3.66 15.60
CA GLY A 173 -11.62 -4.31 14.33
C GLY A 173 -10.24 -3.94 13.78
N MET A 174 -9.94 -4.43 12.58
CA MET A 174 -8.71 -4.12 11.86
C MET A 174 -8.99 -3.71 10.42
N CYS A 175 -8.23 -2.73 9.91
CA CYS A 175 -8.25 -2.37 8.50
C CYS A 175 -7.20 -3.18 7.75
N PRO A 176 -7.54 -3.79 6.60
CA PRO A 176 -6.60 -4.62 5.87
C PRO A 176 -5.65 -3.83 4.96
N PHE A 177 -5.86 -2.52 4.81
CA PHE A 177 -5.01 -1.63 4.02
C PHE A 177 -4.99 -0.22 4.64
N SER A 178 -4.06 0.62 4.19
CA SER A 178 -3.92 2.00 4.66
C SER A 178 -3.43 2.95 3.56
N VAL A 179 -3.47 4.25 3.84
CA VAL A 179 -2.90 5.30 2.98
C VAL A 179 -1.82 6.02 3.77
N ALA A 180 -0.67 6.24 3.15
CA ALA A 180 0.45 7.00 3.70
C ALA A 180 0.97 8.01 2.68
N ALA A 181 1.56 9.10 3.14
CA ALA A 181 2.10 10.10 2.23
C ALA A 181 3.28 9.53 1.43
N HIS A 182 4.27 8.96 2.13
CA HIS A 182 5.57 8.56 1.57
C HIS A 182 5.97 7.17 2.06
N ARG A 183 6.77 6.45 1.26
CA ARG A 183 7.37 5.17 1.68
C ARG A 183 8.35 5.38 2.84
N PRO A 184 8.40 4.48 3.83
CA PRO A 184 9.47 4.48 4.81
C PRO A 184 10.84 4.32 4.15
N ASP A 185 11.85 5.05 4.63
CA ASP A 185 13.22 4.87 4.20
C ASP A 185 13.86 3.69 4.95
N TYR A 186 13.81 2.51 4.34
CA TYR A 186 14.40 1.29 4.89
C TYR A 186 15.94 1.25 4.77
N ALA A 187 16.55 2.11 3.93
CA ALA A 187 18.01 2.15 3.78
C ALA A 187 18.67 2.95 4.91
N ALA A 188 17.97 3.92 5.48
CA ALA A 188 18.47 4.74 6.58
C ALA A 188 18.54 4.03 7.95
N SER A 189 17.77 2.95 8.18
CA SER A 189 17.73 2.27 9.49
C SER A 189 18.56 0.98 9.59
N GLY A 190 19.15 0.51 8.49
CA GLY A 190 19.83 -0.79 8.42
C GLY A 190 21.19 -0.89 9.15
N GLY A 191 21.71 0.20 9.71
CA GLY A 191 23.02 0.21 10.36
C GLY A 191 23.01 0.10 11.89
N ASP A 192 21.95 0.55 12.57
CA ASP A 192 22.08 0.92 13.99
C ASP A 192 21.19 0.09 14.94
N LEU A 193 20.11 -0.52 14.44
CA LEU A 193 19.14 -1.20 15.30
C LEU A 193 19.52 -2.66 15.65
N LEU A 194 20.34 -3.32 14.84
CA LEU A 194 20.73 -4.72 15.07
C LEU A 194 21.89 -4.89 16.06
N MET A 195 22.57 -3.80 16.43
CA MET A 195 23.70 -3.82 17.38
C MET A 195 23.31 -3.41 18.80
N ALA A 196 22.10 -2.86 19.00
CA ALA A 196 21.65 -2.40 20.32
C ALA A 196 21.15 -3.57 21.20
N ASP A 197 20.46 -4.56 20.60
CA ASP A 197 19.87 -5.68 21.36
C ASP A 197 20.89 -6.77 21.72
N CYS A 198 22.07 -6.81 21.08
CA CYS A 198 23.13 -7.76 21.41
C CYS A 198 24.08 -7.27 22.52
N LEU A 199 23.95 -6.02 22.97
CA LEU A 199 24.79 -5.42 24.00
C LEU A 199 24.05 -5.13 25.31
N SER A 200 22.76 -5.48 25.44
CA SER A 200 22.00 -5.31 26.69
C SER A 200 21.99 -6.56 27.57
N SER A 201 23.13 -7.27 27.66
CA SER A 201 23.37 -8.23 28.73
C SER A 201 24.27 -7.59 29.79
N ASP A 202 23.85 -7.81 31.04
CA ASP A 202 24.59 -7.65 32.29
C ASP A 202 24.50 -6.30 33.03
N ASP A 203 23.62 -6.28 34.03
CA ASP A 203 23.88 -5.61 35.30
C ASP A 203 23.34 -6.51 36.44
N MET A 204 24.07 -7.60 36.72
CA MET A 204 23.86 -8.40 37.93
C MET A 204 24.66 -7.76 39.07
N ASN A 205 23.90 -7.22 40.02
CA ASN A 205 24.29 -6.60 41.27
C ASN A 205 25.21 -7.52 42.13
N GLU A 206 26.51 -7.24 42.16
CA GLU A 206 27.46 -7.83 43.13
C GLU A 206 27.81 -6.80 44.22
N ASP A 207 26.97 -6.68 45.25
CA ASP A 207 27.36 -6.10 46.53
C ASP A 207 26.33 -6.46 47.60
N GLU A 208 26.45 -7.65 48.19
CA GLU A 208 26.09 -7.94 49.60
C GLU A 208 26.40 -9.40 49.94
N ILE A 209 27.59 -9.67 50.50
CA ILE A 209 27.78 -10.68 51.57
C ILE A 209 29.20 -10.59 52.14
N ALA A 210 29.39 -9.66 53.08
CA ALA A 210 30.52 -9.67 54.00
C ALA A 210 30.00 -9.66 55.44
N SER A 211 29.57 -10.81 55.95
CA SER A 211 29.82 -11.27 57.34
C SER A 211 28.84 -12.38 57.75
N ALA A 212 29.31 -13.62 57.82
CA ALA A 212 28.98 -14.54 58.91
C ALA A 212 29.84 -15.80 58.77
N ALA A 213 30.70 -16.01 59.77
CA ALA A 213 31.53 -17.17 59.93
C ALA A 213 30.71 -18.46 60.13
N GLY A 214 31.21 -19.59 59.63
CA GLY A 214 30.84 -20.90 60.19
C GLY A 214 30.89 -22.11 59.25
N GLY A 215 32.07 -22.71 59.09
CA GLY A 215 32.24 -24.17 59.26
C GLY A 215 31.97 -25.14 58.10
N VAL A 216 33.00 -25.98 57.87
CA VAL A 216 32.97 -27.43 57.54
C VAL A 216 33.11 -27.86 56.05
N SER A 217 34.36 -28.26 55.77
CA SER A 217 34.92 -29.32 54.92
C SER A 217 34.05 -30.31 54.12
N GLY A 218 34.54 -30.64 52.91
CA GLY A 218 34.70 -32.03 52.46
C GLY A 218 34.34 -32.33 50.99
N ALA A 219 35.32 -32.82 50.22
CA ALA A 219 35.28 -33.70 49.01
C ALA A 219 34.19 -33.48 47.95
N GLY A 220 34.45 -33.27 46.65
CA GLY A 220 35.37 -33.97 45.77
C GLY A 220 34.67 -35.19 45.16
N GLU A 221 34.11 -35.06 43.95
CA GLU A 221 33.91 -36.14 42.96
C GLU A 221 33.38 -35.56 41.62
N ASP A 222 34.05 -35.97 40.54
CA ASP A 222 33.66 -35.81 39.14
C ASP A 222 32.43 -36.66 38.82
N ASP A 223 31.52 -36.18 37.99
CA ASP A 223 30.63 -37.01 37.17
C ASP A 223 30.38 -36.30 35.82
N GLU A 224 31.10 -36.75 34.79
CA GLU A 224 30.68 -36.64 33.40
C GLU A 224 29.58 -37.69 33.17
N ASP A 225 28.41 -37.33 32.62
CA ASP A 225 27.68 -38.16 31.62
C ASP A 225 26.33 -37.55 31.16
N ASP A 226 26.12 -37.68 29.85
CA ASP A 226 24.86 -37.79 29.08
C ASP A 226 23.84 -36.63 28.98
N TYR A 227 23.90 -35.92 27.83
CA TYR A 227 22.73 -35.25 27.25
C TYR A 227 22.02 -36.17 26.24
N VAL A 228 20.84 -36.67 26.63
CA VAL A 228 19.87 -37.25 25.71
C VAL A 228 19.08 -36.13 25.04
N LEU A 229 19.17 -36.01 23.72
CA LEU A 229 18.28 -35.17 22.92
C LEU A 229 16.94 -35.90 22.74
N LEU A 230 15.87 -35.31 23.27
CA LEU A 230 14.50 -35.54 22.81
C LEU A 230 14.06 -34.37 21.94
#